data_AF-A0A3M1DD21-F1
#
_entry.id   AF-A0A3M1DD21-F1
#
_cell.length_a   1.000
_cell.length_b   1.000
_cell.length_c   1.000
_cell.angle_alpha   90.00
_cell.angle_beta   90.00
_cell.angle_gamma   90.00
#
_symmetry.space_group_name_H-M   'P 1'
#
loop_
_entity.id
_entity.type
_entity.pdbx_description
1 polymer ?
#
loop_
_entity_poly.entity_id
_entity_poly.type
_entity_poly.pdbx_seq_one_letter_code
_entity_poly.pdbx_strand_id
1 'polypeptide(L)' 'MLCQDCRKREAQIHLTQIVNNEKTTLSLCRQCAEARGFHSPLDSGPFPLAEILSGLAKNPLAVRQPETVEKLE' A
#
# COMPACT_ATOMS: atom_id res chain seq x y z
N MET A 1 15.55 -21.52 4.77
CA MET A 1 14.70 -22.06 5.86
C MET A 1 13.29 -22.29 5.31
N LEU A 2 12.56 -23.31 5.78
CA LEU A 2 11.22 -23.65 5.27
C LEU A 2 10.15 -22.65 5.73
N CYS A 3 9.10 -22.53 4.93
CA CYS A 3 7.87 -21.77 5.22
C CYS A 3 7.24 -22.27 6.52
N GLN A 4 6.92 -21.33 7.43
CA GLN A 4 6.31 -21.66 8.72
C GLN A 4 4.89 -22.23 8.61
N ASP A 5 4.14 -21.86 7.57
CA ASP A 5 2.76 -22.37 7.37
C ASP A 5 2.74 -23.77 6.76
N CYS A 6 3.30 -23.92 5.56
CA CYS A 6 3.16 -25.18 4.81
C CYS A 6 4.28 -26.17 5.05
N ARG A 7 5.45 -25.73 5.55
CA ARG A 7 6.68 -26.54 5.73
C ARG A 7 7.13 -27.35 4.51
N LYS A 8 6.68 -26.96 3.30
CA LYS A 8 6.97 -27.65 2.02
C LYS A 8 7.91 -26.88 1.10
N ARG A 9 7.93 -25.54 1.21
CA ARG A 9 8.68 -24.62 0.33
C ARG A 9 9.57 -23.73 1.17
N GLU A 10 10.64 -23.21 0.58
CA GLU A 10 11.48 -22.22 1.24
C GLU A 10 10.73 -20.92 1.52
N ALA A 11 11.02 -20.31 2.67
CA ALA A 11 10.52 -18.99 3.02
C ALA A 11 11.28 -17.92 2.22
N GLN A 12 10.52 -17.01 1.60
CA GLN A 12 11.04 -15.91 0.79
C GLN A 12 10.44 -14.55 1.19
N ILE A 13 9.40 -14.55 2.03
CA ILE A 13 8.68 -13.37 2.47
C ILE A 13 8.69 -13.33 4.00
N HIS A 14 9.04 -12.17 4.55
CA HIS A 14 8.98 -11.89 5.99
C HIS A 14 7.78 -11.00 6.28
N LEU A 15 6.70 -11.61 6.77
CA LEU A 15 5.48 -10.90 7.11
C LEU A 15 5.54 -10.47 8.58
N THR A 16 5.37 -9.18 8.84
CA THR A 16 5.20 -8.65 10.20
C THR A 16 3.73 -8.30 10.39
N GLN A 17 3.11 -8.87 11.41
CA GLN A 17 1.73 -8.57 11.80
C GLN A 17 1.72 -7.93 13.18
N ILE A 18 0.87 -6.92 13.36
CA ILE A 18 0.63 -6.28 14.65
C ILE A 18 -0.84 -6.47 14.99
N VAL A 19 -1.13 -7.23 16.04
CA VAL A 19 -2.50 -7.52 16.49
C VAL A 19 -2.53 -7.27 18.00
N ASN A 20 -3.46 -6.43 18.47
CA ASN A 20 -3.58 -6.08 19.89
C ASN A 20 -2.26 -5.61 20.54
N ASN A 21 -1.53 -4.71 19.87
CA ASN A 21 -0.21 -4.23 20.28
C ASN A 21 0.90 -5.28 20.34
N GLU A 22 0.64 -6.53 19.94
CA GLU A 22 1.65 -7.57 19.83
C GLU A 22 2.19 -7.66 18.41
N LYS A 23 3.52 -7.69 18.27
CA LYS A 23 4.21 -7.83 16.99
C LYS A 23 4.66 -9.27 16.78
N THR A 24 4.20 -9.91 15.71
CA THR A 24 4.62 -11.26 15.32
C THR A 24 5.26 -11.22 13.93
N THR A 25 6.37 -11.93 13.75
CA THR A 25 7.07 -12.03 12.47
C THR A 25 7.03 -13.46 11.95
N LEU A 26 6.55 -13.63 10.72
CA LEU A 26 6.40 -14.92 10.04
C LEU A 26 7.28 -14.97 8.80
N SER A 27 8.01 -16.06 8.62
CA SER A 27 8.79 -16.34 7.41
C SER A 27 8.02 -17.34 6.55
N LEU A 28 7.46 -16.87 5.45
CA LEU A 28 6.52 -17.60 4.62
C LEU A 28 7.04 -17.75 3.18
N CYS A 29 6.59 -18.80 2.49
CA CYS A 29 6.73 -18.87 1.05
C CYS A 29 5.71 -17.96 0.36
N ARG A 30 5.95 -17.61 -0.90
CA ARG A 30 5.10 -16.72 -1.70
C ARG A 30 3.61 -17.07 -1.65
N GLN A 31 3.25 -18.31 -1.95
CA GLN A 31 1.86 -18.78 -1.97
C GLN A 31 1.14 -18.66 -0.61
N CYS A 32 1.84 -18.92 0.49
CA CYS A 32 1.25 -18.81 1.83
C CYS A 32 1.08 -17.35 2.26
N ALA A 33 2.00 -16.47 1.85
CA ALA A 33 1.87 -15.05 2.09
C ALA A 33 0.67 -14.45 1.32
N GLU A 34 0.52 -14.79 0.03
CA GLU A 34 -0.62 -14.39 -0.80
C GLU A 34 -1.95 -14.88 -0.21
N ALA A 35 -2.02 -16.14 0.26
CA ALA A 35 -3.21 -16.68 0.94
C ALA A 35 -3.56 -15.94 2.25
N ARG A 36 -2.58 -15.29 2.89
CA ARG A 36 -2.78 -14.41 4.06
C ARG A 36 -3.10 -12.96 3.67
N GLY A 37 -3.25 -12.67 2.38
CA GLY A 37 -3.56 -11.34 1.85
C GLY A 37 -2.33 -10.46 1.58
N PHE A 38 -1.11 -10.99 1.72
CA PHE A 38 0.10 -10.26 1.35
C PHE A 38 0.31 -10.34 -0.17
N HIS A 39 0.08 -9.22 -0.85
CA HIS A 39 0.38 -9.06 -2.27
C HIS A 39 1.57 -8.11 -2.39
N SER A 40 2.57 -8.47 -3.19
CA SER A 40 3.64 -7.51 -3.50
C SER A 40 3.01 -6.34 -4.26
N PRO A 41 3.33 -5.08 -3.91
CA PRO A 41 2.86 -3.93 -4.69
C PRO A 41 3.37 -3.95 -6.14
N LEU A 42 4.34 -4.80 -6.46
CA LEU A 42 4.82 -5.05 -7.82
C LEU A 42 4.00 -6.09 -8.59
N ASP A 43 3.23 -6.94 -7.90
CA ASP A 43 2.42 -7.98 -8.53
C ASP A 43 1.11 -7.43 -9.11
N SER A 44 0.63 -6.30 -8.60
CA SER A 44 -0.58 -5.60 -9.07
C SER A 44 -0.38 -4.76 -10.35
N GLY A 45 0.75 -4.94 -11.04
CA GLY A 45 1.12 -4.13 -12.21
C GLY A 45 1.83 -2.81 -11.83
N PRO A 46 2.22 -2.01 -12.83
CA PRO A 46 2.88 -0.74 -12.58
C PRO A 46 1.98 0.17 -11.76
N PHE A 47 2.40 0.51 -10.53
CA PHE A 47 1.71 1.51 -9.73
C PHE A 47 1.67 2.82 -10.53
N PRO A 48 0.51 3.47 -10.71
CA PRO A 48 0.36 4.66 -11.54
C PRO A 48 0.91 5.91 -10.84
N LEU A 49 2.11 5.80 -10.24
CA LEU A 49 2.79 6.91 -9.55
C LEU A 49 2.90 8.12 -10.47
N ALA A 50 3.26 7.89 -11.73
CA ALA A 50 3.43 8.94 -12.72
C ALA A 50 2.12 9.71 -12.96
N GLU A 51 0.98 9.03 -13.04
CA GLU A 51 -0.33 9.67 -13.22
C GLU A 51 -0.75 10.46 -11.98
N ILE A 52 -0.52 9.89 -10.79
CA ILE A 52 -0.82 10.57 -9.52
C ILE A 52 0.03 11.83 -9.37
N LEU A 53 1.35 11.72 -9.60
CA LEU A 53 2.27 12.86 -9.55
C LEU A 53 1.93 13.92 -10.60
N SER A 54 1.54 13.49 -11.81
CA SER A 54 1.09 14.40 -12.86
C SER A 54 -0.18 15.15 -12.48
N GLY A 55 -1.13 14.49 -11.81
CA GLY A 55 -2.34 15.13 -11.28
C GLY A 55 -2.03 16.15 -10.17
N LEU A 56 -1.12 15.81 -9.26
CA LEU A 56 -0.69 16.71 -8.17
C LEU A 56 0.13 17.91 -8.68
N ALA A 57 0.99 17.69 -9.68
CA ALA A 57 1.77 18.76 -10.29
C ALA A 57 0.89 19.75 -11.09
N LYS A 58 -0.20 19.25 -11.70
CA LYS A 58 -1.17 20.06 -12.44
C LYS A 58 -2.05 20.93 -11.53
N ASN A 59 -2.26 20.53 -10.28
CA ASN A 59 -3.04 21.30 -9.32
C ASN A 59 -2.36 21.26 -7.94
N PRO A 60 -1.35 22.11 -7.70
CA PRO A 60 -0.73 22.22 -6.40
C PRO A 60 -1.77 22.75 -5.42
N LEU A 61 -2.42 21.86 -4.66
CA LEU A 61 -3.32 22.17 -3.55
C LEU A 61 -4.16 23.43 -3.79
N ALA A 62 -5.21 23.34 -4.60
CA ALA A 62 -6.23 24.38 -4.67
C ALA A 62 -6.89 24.53 -3.29
N VAL A 63 -6.32 25.41 -2.46
CA VAL A 63 -7.00 26.04 -1.33
C VAL A 63 -8.25 26.69 -1.91
N ARG A 64 -9.41 26.30 -1.40
CA ARG A 64 -10.71 26.85 -1.77
C ARG A 64 -10.66 28.38 -1.70
N GLN A 65 -10.80 29.07 -2.82
CA GLN A 65 -11.26 30.46 -2.79
C GLN A 65 -12.77 30.41 -2.56
N PRO A 66 -13.32 31.03 -1.51
CA PRO A 66 -14.76 31.17 -1.40
C PRO A 66 -15.22 32.18 -2.45
N GLU A 67 -16.09 31.72 -3.33
CA GLU A 67 -16.84 32.56 -4.26
C GLU A 67 -17.95 33.35 -3.53
N THR A 68 -18.03 34.66 -3.83
CA THR A 68 -19.21 35.58 -3.75
C THR A 68 -19.39 36.45 -2.49
N VAL A 69 -19.18 37.77 -2.63
CA VAL A 69 -20.06 38.88 -2.15
C VAL A 69 -19.80 40.10 -3.07
N GLU A 70 -20.59 40.28 -4.13
CA GLU A 70 -21.69 41.24 -4.27
C GLU A 70 -21.28 42.73 -4.37
N LYS A 71 -21.82 43.37 -5.42
CA LYS A 71 -21.65 44.75 -5.91
C LYS A 71 -21.59 45.86 -4.83
N LEU A 72 -20.63 46.78 -5.01
CA LEU A 72 -20.73 48.25 -4.83
C LEU A 72 -19.41 48.81 -5.42
N GLU A 73 -19.34 49.79 -6.32
CA GLU A 73 -20.18 50.94 -6.70
C GLU A 73 -20.14 51.14 -8.22
#